data_AF-A0A1I2Q234-F1
#
_entry.id   AF-A0A1I2Q234-F1
#
_cell.length_a   1.000
_cell.length_b   1.000
_cell.length_c   1.000
_cell.angle_alpha   90.00
_cell.angle_beta   90.00
_cell.angle_gamma   90.00
#
_symmetry.space_group_name_H-M   'P 1'
#
loop_
_entity.id
_entity.type
_entity.pdbx_description
1 polymer ?
#
loop_
_entity_poly.entity_id
_entity_poly.type
_entity_poly.pdbx_seq_one_letter_code
_entity_poly.pdbx_strand_id
1 'polypeptide(L)'
;MSLAKEKNGEYVVCCHRCGGFLMESVSTTSYMVCPECGARLMVCVKNGKVSVFDDIRTDEELACKRHARLAGYAAKLNCKSK
;
A
#
# COMPACT_ATOMS: atom_id res chain seq x y z
N MET A 1 -8.80 -28.43 10.25
CA MET A 1 -8.38 -27.17 9.59
C MET A 1 -7.74 -26.29 10.65
N SER A 2 -6.44 -26.42 10.87
CA SER A 2 -5.73 -25.63 11.89
C SER A 2 -5.54 -24.21 11.37
N LEU A 3 -6.22 -23.24 11.98
CA LEU A 3 -5.94 -21.82 11.83
C LEU A 3 -4.48 -21.60 12.28
N ALA A 4 -3.57 -21.56 11.30
CA ALA A 4 -2.20 -21.17 11.53
C ALA A 4 -2.24 -19.75 12.13
N LYS A 5 -1.93 -19.67 13.42
CA LYS A 5 -1.65 -18.41 14.12
C LYS A 5 -0.68 -17.62 13.26
N GLU A 6 -1.18 -16.54 12.66
CA GLU A 6 -0.37 -15.55 11.99
C GLU A 6 0.59 -15.00 13.06
N LYS A 7 1.84 -15.46 13.04
CA LYS A 7 2.89 -14.85 13.85
C LYS A 7 3.07 -13.46 13.27
N ASN A 8 2.45 -12.47 13.90
CA ASN A 8 2.72 -11.06 13.68
C ASN A 8 4.19 -10.79 14.05
N GLY A 9 5.10 -11.16 13.16
CA GLY A 9 6.49 -10.75 13.22
C GLY A 9 6.55 -9.27 12.84
N GLU A 10 7.33 -8.49 13.56
CA GLU A 10 7.70 -7.16 13.14
C GLU A 10 8.53 -7.30 11.85
N TYR A 11 7.97 -6.90 10.72
CA TYR A 11 8.69 -6.90 9.45
C TYR A 11 9.36 -5.56 9.24
N VAL A 12 10.68 -5.56 9.13
CA VAL A 12 11.45 -4.40 8.69
C VAL A 12 11.45 -4.37 7.17
N VAL A 13 11.07 -3.22 6.60
CA VAL A 13 11.06 -3.00 5.15
C VAL A 13 12.11 -1.96 4.79
N CYS A 14 12.98 -2.33 3.85
CA CYS A 14 14.02 -1.45 3.32
C CYS A 14 13.76 -1.11 1.85
N CYS A 15 14.29 0.03 1.41
CA CYS A 15 14.30 0.41 0.01
C CYS A 15 15.23 -0.51 -0.79
N HIS A 16 14.72 -1.10 -1.87
CA HIS A 16 15.54 -1.95 -2.74
C HIS A 16 16.56 -1.17 -3.58
N ARG A 17 16.43 0.16 -3.67
CA ARG A 17 17.36 1.02 -4.42
C ARG A 17 18.56 1.49 -3.59
N CYS A 18 18.32 1.98 -2.36
CA CYS A 18 19.36 2.59 -1.53
C CYS A 18 19.64 1.82 -0.23
N GLY A 19 18.83 0.83 0.12
CA GLY A 19 18.94 0.12 1.40
C GLY A 19 18.35 0.87 2.59
N GLY A 20 17.89 2.12 2.41
CA GLY A 20 17.31 2.94 3.46
C GLY A 20 16.09 2.30 4.12
N PHE A 21 15.96 2.50 5.42
CA PHE A 21 14.82 2.02 6.21
C PHE A 21 13.54 2.74 5.77
N LEU A 22 12.49 1.98 5.46
CA LEU A 22 11.19 2.52 5.08
C LEU A 22 10.20 2.48 6.24
N MET A 23 9.96 1.29 6.81
CA MET A 23 8.94 1.09 7.84
C MET A 23 9.08 -0.27 8.53
N GLU A 24 8.70 -0.32 9.81
CA GLU A 24 8.31 -1.55 10.50
C GLU A 24 6.80 -1.79 10.33
N SER A 25 6.42 -2.89 9.69
CA SER A 25 5.02 -3.18 9.33
C SER A 25 4.55 -4.50 9.92
N VAL A 26 3.33 -4.50 10.48
CA VAL A 26 2.69 -5.71 11.00
C VAL A 26 1.77 -6.38 9.98
N SER A 27 1.10 -5.64 9.08
CA SER A 27 0.27 -6.20 8.00
C SER A 27 -0.49 -5.12 7.22
N THR A 28 0.15 -4.36 6.32
CA THR A 28 -0.61 -3.43 5.46
C THR A 28 0.05 -3.22 4.10
N THR A 29 -0.76 -3.01 3.07
CA THR A 29 -0.29 -2.49 1.77
C THR A 29 -0.22 -0.96 1.85
N SER A 30 0.97 -0.37 1.82
CA SER A 30 1.16 1.08 1.93
C SER A 30 1.99 1.63 0.78
N TYR A 31 1.62 2.86 0.38
CA TYR A 31 2.41 3.66 -0.55
C TYR A 31 3.41 4.47 0.26
N MET A 32 4.67 4.43 -0.14
CA MET A 32 5.78 5.06 0.57
C MET A 32 6.67 5.81 -0.40
N VAL A 33 7.28 6.89 0.09
CA VAL A 33 8.38 7.55 -0.60
C VAL A 33 9.62 7.33 0.26
N CYS A 34 10.69 6.81 -0.34
CA CYS A 34 11.93 6.63 0.39
C CYS A 34 12.49 8.00 0.83
N PRO A 35 12.73 8.23 2.12
CA PRO A 35 13.25 9.51 2.60
C PRO A 35 14.68 9.78 2.11
N GLU A 36 15.45 8.75 1.81
CA GLU A 36 16.85 8.89 1.38
C GLU A 36 16.98 9.15 -0.13
N CYS A 37 16.31 8.34 -0.96
CA CYS A 37 16.46 8.44 -2.42
C CYS A 37 15.25 9.04 -3.15
N GLY A 38 14.17 9.38 -2.44
CA GLY A 38 12.96 9.96 -3.04
C GLY A 38 12.18 9.01 -3.94
N ALA A 39 12.57 7.74 -4.04
CA ALA A 39 11.90 6.77 -4.88
C ALA A 39 10.49 6.47 -4.34
N ARG A 40 9.51 6.43 -5.24
CA ARG A 40 8.13 6.03 -4.93
C ARG A 40 8.05 4.51 -4.95
N LEU A 41 7.63 3.94 -3.83
CA LEU A 41 7.62 2.50 -3.59
C LEU A 41 6.26 2.07 -3.07
N MET A 42 5.83 0.88 -3.48
CA MET A 42 4.69 0.20 -2.89
C MET A 42 5.17 -0.99 -2.08
N VAL A 43 4.78 -1.03 -0.82
CA VAL A 43 5.05 -2.14 0.09
C VAL A 43 3.78 -2.95 0.25
N CYS A 44 3.86 -4.25 0.06
CA CYS A 44 2.77 -5.19 0.28
C CYS A 44 3.22 -6.28 1.25
N VAL A 45 2.58 -6.35 2.43
CA VAL A 45 2.72 -7.49 3.34
C VAL A 45 1.47 -8.37 3.22
N LYS A 46 1.64 -9.60 2.73
CA LYS A 46 0.55 -10.60 2.62
C LYS A 46 1.06 -11.98 3.04
N ASN A 47 0.32 -12.66 3.91
CA ASN A 47 0.63 -14.03 4.37
C ASN A 47 2.09 -14.19 4.87
N GLY A 48 2.59 -13.19 5.59
CA GLY A 48 3.97 -13.16 6.08
C GLY A 48 5.06 -12.98 5.01
N LYS A 49 4.69 -12.64 3.77
CA LYS A 49 5.61 -12.24 2.71
C LYS A 49 5.56 -10.72 2.55
N VAL A 50 6.74 -10.09 2.57
CA VAL A 50 6.92 -8.68 2.24
C VAL A 50 7.31 -8.59 0.76
N SER A 51 6.69 -7.70 0.01
CA SER A 51 7.06 -7.41 -1.36
C SER A 51 7.15 -5.91 -1.56
N VAL A 52 8.26 -5.45 -2.13
CA VAL A 52 8.55 -4.04 -2.37
C VAL A 52 8.73 -3.86 -3.87
N PHE A 53 7.99 -2.94 -4.46
CA PHE A 53 8.06 -2.65 -5.90
C PHE A 53 8.08 -1.15 -6.14
N ASP A 54 8.69 -0.73 -7.26
CA ASP A 54 8.62 0.66 -7.71
C ASP A 54 7.18 1.02 -8.11
N ASP A 55 6.68 2.16 -7.62
CA ASP A 55 5.43 2.72 -8.10
C ASP A 55 5.71 3.60 -9.32
N ILE A 56 5.60 2.99 -10.50
CA ILE A 56 5.78 3.65 -11.80
C ILE A 56 4.54 4.44 -12.24
N ARG A 57 3.45 4.38 -11.46
CA ARG A 57 2.21 5.09 -11.80
C ARG A 57 2.45 6.59 -11.77
N THR A 58 1.93 7.28 -12.77
CA THR A 58 2.00 8.75 -12.80
C THR A 58 1.03 9.33 -11.77
N ASP A 59 1.29 10.58 -11.35
CA ASP A 59 0.38 11.28 -10.43
C ASP A 59 -1.03 11.42 -11.03
N GLU A 60 -1.13 11.56 -12.35
CA GLU A 60 -2.38 11.61 -13.10
C GLU A 60 -3.17 10.31 -12.99
N GLU A 61 -2.53 9.15 -13.15
CA GLU A 61 -3.20 7.85 -12.96
C GLU A 61 -3.68 7.66 -11.52
N LEU A 62 -2.87 8.10 -10.55
CA LEU A 62 -3.23 8.04 -9.14
C LEU A 62 -4.42 8.97 -8.81
N ALA A 63 -4.45 10.16 -9.40
CA ALA A 63 -5.55 11.11 -9.28
C ALA A 63 -6.82 10.55 -9.94
N CYS A 64 -6.74 10.06 -11.18
CA CYS A 64 -7.86 9.43 -11.89
C CYS A 64 -8.48 8.29 -11.07
N LYS A 65 -7.65 7.42 -10.48
CA LYS A 65 -8.15 6.31 -9.65
C LYS A 65 -8.79 6.79 -8.36
N ARG A 66 -8.27 7.86 -7.74
CA ARG A 66 -8.90 8.51 -6.58
C ARG A 66 -10.25 9.12 -6.95
N HIS A 67 -10.33 9.85 -8.06
CA HIS A 67 -11.57 10.43 -8.58
C HIS A 67 -12.62 9.36 -8.88
N ALA A 68 -12.25 8.26 -9.56
CA ALA A 68 -13.16 7.17 -9.85
C ALA A 68 -13.72 6.51 -8.58
N ARG A 69 -12.89 6.33 -7.53
CA ARG A 69 -13.35 5.84 -6.22
C ARG A 69 -14.32 6.80 -5.57
N LEU A 70 -13.99 8.10 -5.51
CA LEU A 70 -14.84 9.13 -4.93
C LEU A 70 -16.18 9.23 -5.65
N ALA A 71 -16.18 9.21 -6.99
CA ALA A 71 -17.40 9.17 -7.80
C ALA A 71 -18.24 7.93 -7.50
N GLY A 72 -17.61 6.76 -7.38
CA GLY A 72 -18.30 5.51 -7.00
C GLY A 72 -18.91 5.57 -5.59
N TYR A 73 -18.23 6.18 -4.62
CA TYR A 73 -18.79 6.39 -3.28
C TYR A 73 -19.96 7.38 -3.31
N ALA A 74 -19.82 8.49 -4.01
CA ALA A 74 -20.89 9.49 -4.16
C ALA A 74 -22.14 8.89 -4.84
N ALA A 75 -21.97 8.09 -5.89
CA ALA A 75 -23.06 7.38 -6.54
C ALA A 75 -23.78 6.41 -5.59
N LYS A 76 -23.04 5.70 -4.72
CA LYS A 76 -23.62 4.81 -3.71
C LYS A 76 -24.39 5.55 -2.60
N LEU A 77 -24.02 6.80 -2.29
CA LEU A 77 -24.78 7.63 -1.35
C LEU A 77 -26.13 8.04 -1.94
N ASN A 78 -26.17 8.37 -3.24
CA ASN A 78 -27.38 8.81 -3.92
C ASN A 78 -28.43 7.68 -4.11
N CYS A 79 -28.02 6.41 -4.09
CA CYS A 79 -28.94 5.26 -4.14
C CYS A 79 -29.56 4.87 -2.78
N LYS A 80 -29.09 5.44 -1.66
CA LYS A 80 -29.61 5.11 -0.30
C LYS A 80 -30.59 6.15 0.26
N SER A 81 -30.90 7.20 -0.49
CA SER A 81 -31.80 8.29 -0.08
C SER A 81 -33.15 8.30 -0.79
N LYS A 82 -33.61 7.15 -1.28
CA LYS A 82 -34.98 6.96 -1.81
C LYS A 82 -35.69 5.86 -1.04
#